data_AF-A0A966BJD7-F1
#
_entry.id   AF-A0A966BJD7-F1
#
_cell.length_a   1.000
_cell.length_b   1.000
_cell.length_c   1.000
_cell.angle_alpha   90.00
_cell.angle_beta   90.00
_cell.angle_gamma   90.00
#
_symmetry.space_group_name_H-M   'P 1'
#
loop_
_entity.id
_entity.type
_entity.pdbx_description
1 polymer ?
#
loop_
_entity_poly.entity_id
_entity_poly.type
_entity_poly.pdbx_seq_one_letter_code
_entity_poly.pdbx_strand_id
1 'polypeptide(L)'
;RDWEGAAERLLRNFGLSLLVPDEHYTRVADWVDKTNLRGRLVYFRIRPGARGELPNLHRDSLAQKLAIKPDSPCYDWLERELAHRFDVACCATQEQFRRETRAITRAGQIKAAGEKHEKDDRHRLDDRSRYVLGWTNAEKIAALEANKRQLESQLGELGSVIGKIQGTQKALKERLTALSQLDEYTDFCELDWQSPTVEIARLTEERQRLESASDVLKQLTQRLAEVVETLQATETQWEAHKDNRSKTEQKKTDAVALRTQTQGVLDETGTTAHDANYERLATLRDAALGEHLLSVESCDNREHLMREWLQKQMDNEGRKLVSLGERIVKAMTSYKEGFKLETAEVDASIAAAFEYRNMLDHLQADDLPRFEARFKELLNENTIREVANFSSQLAMWRETIKERIARINESLTGIDYNTGRYILLEAQPTTDADIRDFQGEMRACTEGTMTGSGDAQYSEAKFMQVQHIIERFRGREGQSELDRRWSAKVTDVRNWFVFGASERWREDDSEYEHYSDSGGKSGGQKEKLAYTILAASLAYQFGLEWGAVRSRSFRFVVIDEAFGRGSDDSAQYGLRLFAQLNLQLLIVTPLQKIHIIEPFVSSVGFVQNEAGKASLLRNLTIEEYQAEKARVNG
;
A
#
# COMPACT_ATOMS: atom_id res chain seq x y z
N ARG A 1 -53.48 11.39 -31.52
CA ARG A 1 -52.49 10.71 -30.66
C ARG A 1 -51.60 9.77 -31.46
N ASP A 2 -52.11 9.04 -32.44
CA ASP A 2 -51.33 8.09 -33.26
C ASP A 2 -50.10 8.67 -34.01
N TRP A 3 -50.05 10.00 -34.18
CA TRP A 3 -48.95 10.72 -34.85
C TRP A 3 -48.01 11.44 -33.89
N GLU A 4 -48.24 11.33 -32.58
CA GLU A 4 -47.54 12.09 -31.54
C GLU A 4 -46.04 11.81 -31.54
N GLY A 5 -45.62 10.54 -31.55
CA GLY A 5 -44.20 10.19 -31.62
C GLY A 5 -43.51 10.62 -32.93
N ALA A 6 -44.23 10.58 -34.05
CA ALA A 6 -43.73 11.06 -35.33
C ALA A 6 -43.59 12.60 -35.34
N ALA A 7 -44.54 13.30 -34.75
CA ALA A 7 -44.51 14.75 -34.56
C ALA A 7 -43.35 15.18 -33.67
N GLU A 8 -43.18 14.52 -32.52
CA GLU A 8 -42.04 14.70 -31.61
C GLU A 8 -40.73 14.53 -32.35
N ARG A 9 -40.56 13.44 -33.11
CA ARG A 9 -39.31 13.18 -33.85
C ARG A 9 -38.99 14.27 -34.87
N LEU A 10 -39.99 14.76 -35.61
CA LEU A 10 -39.78 15.82 -36.61
C LEU A 10 -39.51 17.19 -35.95
N LEU A 11 -40.29 17.54 -34.94
CA LEU A 11 -40.30 18.88 -34.36
C LEU A 11 -39.34 19.03 -33.18
N ARG A 12 -38.72 17.97 -32.65
CA ARG A 12 -37.87 18.01 -31.45
C ARG A 12 -36.84 19.13 -31.49
N ASN A 13 -36.08 19.25 -32.59
CA ASN A 13 -35.07 20.30 -32.72
C ASN A 13 -35.69 21.71 -32.70
N PHE A 14 -36.89 21.85 -33.27
CA PHE A 14 -37.63 23.11 -33.27
C PHE A 14 -38.23 23.41 -31.90
N GLY A 15 -38.80 22.42 -31.22
CA GLY A 15 -39.35 22.57 -29.86
C GLY A 15 -38.31 22.86 -28.79
N LEU A 16 -37.03 22.53 -29.03
CA LEU A 16 -35.90 22.90 -28.18
C LEU A 16 -35.30 24.29 -28.50
N SER A 17 -35.83 24.98 -29.51
CA SER A 17 -35.33 26.30 -29.90
C SER A 17 -35.94 27.40 -29.02
N LEU A 18 -35.13 28.36 -28.60
CA LEU A 18 -35.56 29.48 -27.77
C LEU A 18 -36.24 30.55 -28.65
N LEU A 19 -37.40 31.03 -28.24
CA LEU A 19 -38.05 32.17 -28.89
C LEU A 19 -37.69 33.46 -28.15
N VAL A 20 -37.14 34.44 -28.87
CA VAL A 20 -36.63 35.69 -28.32
C VAL A 20 -37.43 36.85 -28.90
N PRO A 21 -38.25 37.55 -28.08
CA PRO A 21 -38.91 38.78 -28.49
C PRO A 21 -37.92 39.83 -28.98
N ASP A 22 -38.35 40.67 -29.94
CA ASP A 22 -37.49 41.69 -30.56
C ASP A 22 -36.79 42.59 -29.52
N GLU A 23 -37.50 42.95 -28.47
CA GLU A 23 -37.03 43.80 -27.37
C GLU A 23 -35.83 43.22 -26.61
N HIS A 24 -35.68 41.90 -26.60
CA HIS A 24 -34.61 41.20 -25.88
C HIS A 24 -33.50 40.69 -26.79
N TYR A 25 -33.67 40.81 -28.11
CA TYR A 25 -32.76 40.23 -29.10
C TYR A 25 -31.31 40.67 -28.89
N THR A 26 -31.04 41.98 -28.77
CA THR A 26 -29.68 42.50 -28.64
C THR A 26 -28.99 41.96 -27.38
N ARG A 27 -29.70 41.97 -26.24
CA ARG A 27 -29.17 41.45 -24.97
C ARG A 27 -28.86 39.96 -25.03
N VAL A 28 -29.73 39.17 -25.67
CA VAL A 28 -29.54 37.72 -25.80
C VAL A 28 -28.39 37.41 -26.76
N ALA A 29 -28.30 38.10 -27.90
CA ALA A 29 -27.24 37.90 -28.88
C ALA A 29 -25.85 38.20 -28.26
N ASP A 30 -25.70 39.34 -27.59
CA ASP A 30 -24.45 39.73 -26.93
C ASP A 30 -24.04 38.77 -25.81
N TRP A 31 -25.02 38.22 -25.08
CA TRP A 31 -24.76 37.27 -24.01
C TRP A 31 -24.33 35.90 -24.53
N VAL A 32 -24.98 35.41 -25.60
CA VAL A 32 -24.64 34.14 -26.25
C VAL A 32 -23.21 34.17 -26.82
N ASP A 33 -22.80 35.29 -27.42
CA ASP A 33 -21.47 35.43 -28.01
C ASP A 33 -20.35 35.45 -26.95
N LYS A 34 -20.60 36.08 -25.81
CA LYS A 34 -19.61 36.19 -24.71
C LYS A 34 -19.51 34.93 -23.84
N THR A 35 -20.48 34.03 -23.90
CA THR A 35 -20.60 32.92 -22.94
C THR A 35 -20.36 31.57 -23.61
N ASN A 36 -19.43 30.78 -23.09
CA ASN A 36 -19.31 29.38 -23.50
C ASN A 36 -20.46 28.54 -22.93
N LEU A 37 -21.47 28.25 -23.76
CA LEU A 37 -22.70 27.57 -23.38
C LEU A 37 -22.55 26.06 -23.13
N ARG A 38 -21.40 25.45 -23.45
CA ARG A 38 -21.15 24.00 -23.36
C ARG A 38 -22.23 23.12 -24.02
N GLY A 39 -22.93 23.66 -25.01
CA GLY A 39 -24.06 23.02 -25.67
C GLY A 39 -24.49 23.75 -26.93
N ARG A 40 -25.45 23.17 -27.66
CA ARG A 40 -26.01 23.77 -28.88
C ARG A 40 -27.28 24.56 -28.52
N LEU A 41 -27.23 25.89 -28.67
CA LEU A 41 -28.40 26.75 -28.58
C LEU A 41 -28.87 27.15 -29.99
N VAL A 42 -30.16 27.03 -30.24
CA VAL A 42 -30.83 27.60 -31.41
C VAL A 42 -31.88 28.57 -30.88
N TYR A 43 -31.89 29.80 -31.37
CA TYR A 43 -32.91 30.77 -30.98
C TYR A 43 -33.47 31.51 -32.19
N PHE A 44 -34.74 31.90 -32.12
CA PHE A 44 -35.44 32.64 -33.16
C PHE A 44 -35.83 34.01 -32.64
N ARG A 45 -35.52 35.04 -33.42
CA ARG A 45 -35.95 36.42 -33.17
C ARG A 45 -37.39 36.61 -33.66
N ILE A 46 -38.29 37.01 -32.76
CA ILE A 46 -39.70 37.29 -33.09
C ILE A 46 -39.87 38.79 -33.32
N ARG A 47 -40.25 39.16 -34.54
CA ARG A 47 -40.59 40.55 -34.89
C ARG A 47 -42.10 40.74 -34.87
N PRO A 48 -42.64 41.73 -34.13
CA PRO A 48 -44.04 42.09 -34.24
C PRO A 48 -44.30 42.70 -35.62
N GLY A 49 -45.22 42.12 -36.41
CA GLY A 49 -45.78 42.81 -37.58
C GLY A 49 -45.51 42.23 -38.98
N ALA A 50 -44.88 41.07 -39.15
CA ALA A 50 -45.01 40.39 -40.45
C ALA A 50 -46.44 39.86 -40.55
N ARG A 51 -47.35 40.52 -41.28
CA ARG A 51 -48.65 39.96 -41.69
C ARG A 51 -48.56 39.61 -43.17
N GLY A 52 -48.07 38.40 -43.45
CA GLY A 52 -48.17 37.78 -44.78
C GLY A 52 -49.28 36.73 -44.79
N GLU A 53 -49.85 36.47 -45.97
CA GLU A 53 -50.82 35.38 -46.17
C GLU A 53 -50.22 34.03 -45.76
N LEU A 54 -51.01 33.22 -45.06
CA LEU A 54 -50.62 31.86 -44.71
C LEU A 54 -50.61 30.99 -45.99
N PRO A 55 -49.62 30.09 -46.16
CA PRO A 55 -49.61 29.17 -47.28
C PRO A 55 -50.80 28.21 -47.21
N ASN A 56 -51.35 27.84 -48.37
CA ASN A 56 -52.35 26.77 -48.45
C ASN A 56 -51.69 25.43 -48.07
N LEU A 57 -51.98 24.94 -46.86
CA LEU A 57 -51.45 23.69 -46.34
C LEU A 57 -51.99 22.48 -47.08
N HIS A 58 -51.17 21.43 -47.16
CA HIS A 58 -51.62 20.14 -47.66
C HIS A 58 -52.79 19.60 -46.81
N ARG A 59 -53.76 18.91 -47.43
CA ARG A 59 -54.96 18.38 -46.75
C ARG A 59 -54.62 17.46 -45.57
N ASP A 60 -53.57 16.67 -45.71
CA ASP A 60 -53.07 15.73 -44.69
C ASP A 60 -51.83 16.27 -43.93
N SER A 61 -51.66 17.58 -43.87
CA SER A 61 -50.47 18.21 -43.25
C SER A 61 -50.37 17.89 -41.76
N LEU A 62 -49.15 17.60 -41.29
CA LEU A 62 -48.85 17.44 -39.87
C LEU A 62 -49.14 18.72 -39.08
N ALA A 63 -48.92 19.90 -39.69
CA ALA A 63 -49.15 21.18 -39.05
C ALA A 63 -50.61 21.36 -38.58
N GLN A 64 -51.58 20.80 -39.32
CA GLN A 64 -53.00 20.84 -38.95
C GLN A 64 -53.36 19.91 -37.77
N LYS A 65 -52.47 18.98 -37.41
CA LYS A 65 -52.67 18.02 -36.30
C LYS A 65 -52.11 18.53 -34.97
N LEU A 66 -51.49 19.72 -34.96
CA LEU A 66 -50.88 20.34 -33.78
C LEU A 66 -51.79 21.45 -33.25
N ALA A 67 -51.92 21.52 -31.93
CA ALA A 67 -52.61 22.61 -31.26
C ALA A 67 -51.58 23.56 -30.65
N ILE A 68 -51.63 24.83 -31.06
CA ILE A 68 -50.81 25.89 -30.47
C ILE A 68 -51.56 26.45 -29.27
N LYS A 69 -50.83 26.76 -28.20
CA LYS A 69 -51.40 27.33 -26.98
C LYS A 69 -51.98 28.74 -27.27
N PRO A 70 -53.30 28.97 -27.16
CA PRO A 70 -53.94 30.20 -27.66
C PRO A 70 -53.53 31.49 -26.95
N ASP A 71 -53.18 31.40 -25.66
CA ASP A 71 -52.76 32.50 -24.80
C ASP A 71 -51.27 32.88 -24.96
N SER A 72 -50.57 32.32 -25.95
CA SER A 72 -49.15 32.59 -26.19
C SER A 72 -48.93 33.92 -26.93
N PRO A 73 -48.09 34.83 -26.42
CA PRO A 73 -47.67 36.04 -27.15
C PRO A 73 -46.98 35.76 -28.50
N CYS A 74 -46.53 34.51 -28.70
CA CYS A 74 -45.83 34.07 -29.91
C CYS A 74 -46.73 33.27 -30.87
N TYR A 75 -48.06 33.25 -30.65
CA TYR A 75 -49.01 32.42 -31.39
C TYR A 75 -48.89 32.63 -32.91
N ASP A 76 -49.05 33.86 -33.38
CA ASP A 76 -49.04 34.20 -34.82
C ASP A 76 -47.73 33.80 -35.51
N TRP A 77 -46.61 33.92 -34.79
CA TRP A 77 -45.30 33.54 -35.31
C TRP A 77 -45.17 32.02 -35.39
N LEU A 78 -45.59 31.29 -34.34
CA LEU A 78 -45.55 29.83 -34.30
C LEU A 78 -46.46 29.20 -35.36
N GLU A 79 -47.68 29.73 -35.54
CA GLU A 79 -48.63 29.25 -36.54
C GLU A 79 -48.05 29.36 -37.95
N ARG A 80 -47.44 30.50 -38.26
CA ARG A 80 -46.79 30.72 -39.55
C ARG A 80 -45.57 29.81 -39.76
N GLU A 81 -44.71 29.68 -38.75
CA GLU A 81 -43.48 28.87 -38.88
C GLU A 81 -43.80 27.38 -38.98
N LEU A 82 -44.82 26.91 -38.26
CA LEU A 82 -45.36 25.56 -38.43
C LEU A 82 -45.93 25.36 -39.84
N ALA A 83 -46.66 26.34 -40.35
CA ALA A 83 -47.24 26.27 -41.69
C ALA A 83 -46.18 26.27 -42.81
N HIS A 84 -45.12 27.08 -42.73
CA HIS A 84 -44.09 27.10 -43.79
C HIS A 84 -43.09 25.95 -43.66
N ARG A 85 -42.57 25.70 -42.46
CA ARG A 85 -41.46 24.76 -42.26
C ARG A 85 -41.90 23.34 -42.04
N PHE A 86 -43.13 23.10 -41.61
CA PHE A 86 -43.60 21.76 -41.22
C PHE A 86 -44.87 21.33 -41.96
N ASP A 87 -45.14 21.92 -43.14
CA ASP A 87 -46.11 21.38 -44.10
C ASP A 87 -45.58 20.07 -44.70
N VAL A 88 -45.86 18.98 -44.00
CA VAL A 88 -45.42 17.62 -44.32
C VAL A 88 -46.64 16.71 -44.33
N ALA A 89 -46.87 16.00 -45.43
CA ALA A 89 -48.02 15.11 -45.57
C ALA A 89 -47.89 13.88 -44.66
N CYS A 90 -48.89 13.63 -43.82
CA CYS A 90 -48.97 12.46 -42.95
C CYS A 90 -49.43 11.24 -43.77
N CYS A 91 -48.49 10.41 -44.21
CA CYS A 91 -48.78 9.28 -45.09
C CYS A 91 -49.09 8.00 -44.30
N ALA A 92 -50.30 7.46 -44.50
CA ALA A 92 -50.69 6.20 -43.85
C ALA A 92 -50.08 4.97 -44.53
N THR A 93 -49.78 5.05 -45.83
CA THR A 93 -49.19 3.97 -46.62
C THR A 93 -47.85 4.37 -47.23
N GLN A 94 -47.01 3.38 -47.54
CA GLN A 94 -45.70 3.61 -48.15
C GLN A 94 -45.82 4.15 -49.59
N GLU A 95 -46.89 3.80 -50.30
CA GLU A 95 -47.14 4.29 -51.65
C GLU A 95 -47.42 5.80 -51.67
N GLN A 96 -48.20 6.28 -50.71
CA GLN A 96 -48.45 7.70 -50.51
C GLN A 96 -47.14 8.43 -50.17
N PHE A 97 -46.34 7.87 -49.26
CA PHE A 97 -45.04 8.45 -48.86
C PHE A 97 -44.05 8.62 -50.04
N ARG A 98 -44.07 7.71 -51.02
CA ARG A 98 -43.19 7.80 -52.21
C ARG A 98 -43.61 8.92 -53.16
N ARG A 99 -44.92 9.14 -53.34
CA ARG A 99 -45.49 10.12 -54.28
C ARG A 99 -45.35 11.56 -53.79
N GLU A 100 -45.52 11.78 -52.49
CA GLU A 100 -45.48 13.11 -51.90
C GLU A 100 -44.08 13.72 -51.89
N THR A 101 -43.98 15.03 -52.09
CA THR A 101 -42.69 15.75 -52.10
C THR A 101 -42.10 15.90 -50.70
N ARG A 102 -42.97 16.11 -49.69
CA ARG A 102 -42.61 16.22 -48.27
C ARG A 102 -43.57 15.34 -47.46
N ALA A 103 -43.06 14.30 -46.82
CA ALA A 103 -43.90 13.28 -46.19
C ALA A 103 -43.35 12.76 -44.87
N ILE A 104 -44.23 12.28 -44.00
CA ILE A 104 -43.88 11.58 -42.77
C ILE A 104 -44.73 10.33 -42.59
N THR A 105 -44.11 9.22 -42.21
CA THR A 105 -44.81 7.97 -41.87
C THR A 105 -45.14 7.90 -40.39
N ARG A 106 -46.12 7.05 -40.02
CA ARG A 106 -46.43 6.78 -38.60
C ARG A 106 -45.25 6.22 -37.81
N ALA A 107 -44.33 5.52 -38.48
CA ALA A 107 -43.11 4.99 -37.88
C ALA A 107 -41.99 6.05 -37.72
N GLY A 108 -42.27 7.32 -38.05
CA GLY A 108 -41.32 8.43 -37.89
C GLY A 108 -40.21 8.49 -38.95
N GLN A 109 -40.47 7.99 -40.16
CA GLN A 109 -39.60 8.22 -41.32
C GLN A 109 -40.02 9.53 -42.01
N ILE A 110 -39.06 10.42 -42.25
CA ILE A 110 -39.27 11.77 -42.76
C ILE A 110 -38.66 11.88 -44.16
N LYS A 111 -39.40 12.48 -45.10
CA LYS A 111 -38.94 12.85 -46.44
C LYS A 111 -38.94 14.36 -46.55
N ALA A 112 -37.77 14.94 -46.79
CA ALA A 112 -37.60 16.37 -47.03
C ALA A 112 -37.77 16.68 -48.53
N ALA A 113 -37.93 17.96 -48.89
CA ALA A 113 -37.98 18.38 -50.28
C ALA A 113 -36.66 18.03 -50.99
N GLY A 114 -36.72 17.22 -52.05
CA GLY A 114 -35.56 16.64 -52.75
C GLY A 114 -35.41 15.14 -52.48
N GLU A 115 -34.18 14.63 -52.47
CA GLU A 115 -33.88 13.20 -52.35
C GLU A 115 -33.56 12.74 -50.90
N LYS A 116 -33.62 13.65 -49.91
CA LYS A 116 -33.25 13.34 -48.53
C LYS A 116 -34.38 12.62 -47.77
N HIS A 117 -34.05 11.45 -47.23
CA HIS A 117 -34.90 10.66 -46.34
C HIS A 117 -34.17 10.44 -45.01
N GLU A 118 -34.88 10.60 -43.89
CA GLU A 118 -34.31 10.52 -42.55
C GLU A 118 -35.19 9.67 -41.63
N LYS A 119 -34.59 8.74 -40.90
CA LYS A 119 -35.25 7.98 -39.83
C LYS A 119 -34.27 7.85 -38.68
N ASP A 120 -34.55 8.55 -37.58
CA ASP A 120 -33.69 8.57 -36.39
C ASP A 120 -34.26 7.66 -35.30
N ASP A 121 -33.82 6.40 -35.26
CA ASP A 121 -34.24 5.40 -34.28
C ASP A 121 -33.28 5.30 -33.08
N ARG A 122 -32.40 6.29 -32.86
CA ARG A 122 -31.54 6.36 -31.64
C ARG A 122 -32.34 6.32 -30.34
N HIS A 123 -33.61 6.74 -30.40
CA HIS A 123 -34.59 6.58 -29.33
C HIS A 123 -35.87 5.97 -29.89
N ARG A 124 -36.55 5.15 -29.09
CA ARG A 124 -37.83 4.57 -29.48
C ARG A 124 -38.85 5.69 -29.70
N LEU A 125 -39.73 5.50 -30.67
CA LEU A 125 -40.75 6.48 -31.06
C LEU A 125 -41.78 6.72 -29.93
N ASP A 126 -42.01 5.70 -29.09
CA ASP A 126 -42.92 5.69 -27.95
C ASP A 126 -42.27 6.15 -26.62
N ASP A 127 -41.00 6.58 -26.64
CA ASP A 127 -40.28 7.03 -25.44
C ASP A 127 -40.73 8.42 -24.96
N ARG A 128 -41.77 8.43 -24.12
CA ARG A 128 -42.32 9.64 -23.50
C ARG A 128 -41.34 10.39 -22.60
N SER A 129 -40.26 9.75 -22.14
CA SER A 129 -39.23 10.45 -21.37
C SER A 129 -38.47 11.50 -22.20
N ARG A 130 -38.54 11.40 -23.52
CA ARG A 130 -37.84 12.28 -24.47
C ARG A 130 -38.74 13.32 -25.12
N TYR A 131 -40.06 13.23 -24.91
CA TYR A 131 -41.03 14.15 -25.50
C TYR A 131 -40.78 15.58 -24.97
N VAL A 132 -41.00 16.56 -25.83
CA VAL A 132 -40.75 17.99 -25.56
C VAL A 132 -41.98 18.83 -25.90
N LEU A 133 -42.84 18.36 -26.81
CA LEU A 133 -44.06 19.03 -27.19
C LEU A 133 -45.14 18.76 -26.15
N GLY A 134 -45.86 19.81 -25.78
CA GLY A 134 -46.94 19.74 -24.80
C GLY A 134 -47.00 21.01 -23.96
N TRP A 135 -48.12 21.21 -23.27
CA TRP A 135 -48.29 22.37 -22.39
C TRP A 135 -47.76 22.12 -20.97
N THR A 136 -47.54 20.84 -20.61
CA THR A 136 -47.08 20.43 -19.28
C THR A 136 -46.09 19.28 -19.39
N ASN A 137 -45.11 19.23 -18.50
CA ASN A 137 -44.12 18.15 -18.42
C ASN A 137 -44.57 16.96 -17.53
N ALA A 138 -45.84 16.93 -17.09
CA ALA A 138 -46.33 15.95 -16.11
C ALA A 138 -46.17 14.51 -16.58
N GLU A 139 -46.51 14.21 -17.84
CA GLU A 139 -46.39 12.85 -18.40
C GLU A 139 -44.93 12.39 -18.52
N LYS A 140 -44.03 13.32 -18.84
CA LYS A 140 -42.58 13.07 -18.90
C LYS A 140 -42.00 12.77 -17.53
N ILE A 141 -42.39 13.53 -16.51
CA ILE A 141 -41.99 13.28 -15.12
C ILE A 141 -42.51 11.92 -14.67
N ALA A 142 -43.79 11.60 -14.91
CA ALA A 142 -44.38 10.31 -14.56
C ALA A 142 -43.66 9.13 -15.25
N ALA A 143 -43.29 9.27 -16.53
CA ALA A 143 -42.52 8.25 -17.25
C ALA A 143 -41.11 8.05 -16.66
N LEU A 144 -40.42 9.14 -16.31
CA LEU A 144 -39.10 9.08 -15.67
C LEU A 144 -39.17 8.49 -14.25
N GLU A 145 -40.20 8.81 -13.47
CA GLU A 145 -40.45 8.22 -12.16
C GLU A 145 -40.75 6.73 -12.23
N ALA A 146 -41.51 6.29 -13.22
CA ALA A 146 -41.75 4.86 -13.47
C ALA A 146 -40.45 4.13 -13.82
N ASN A 147 -39.63 4.71 -14.72
CA ASN A 147 -38.31 4.17 -15.06
C ASN A 147 -37.39 4.09 -13.82
N LYS A 148 -37.40 5.13 -12.97
CA LYS A 148 -36.65 5.14 -11.72
C LYS A 148 -37.07 3.98 -10.81
N ARG A 149 -38.38 3.79 -10.58
CA ARG A 149 -38.90 2.70 -9.75
C ARG A 149 -38.51 1.32 -10.28
N GLN A 150 -38.55 1.15 -11.60
CA GLN A 150 -38.13 -0.10 -12.24
C GLN A 150 -36.64 -0.39 -11.99
N LEU A 151 -35.77 0.62 -12.18
CA LEU A 151 -34.34 0.49 -11.92
C LEU A 151 -34.04 0.25 -10.44
N GLU A 152 -34.76 0.90 -9.52
CA GLU A 152 -34.64 0.66 -8.07
C GLU A 152 -35.01 -0.78 -7.70
N SER A 153 -36.07 -1.34 -8.30
CA SER A 153 -36.45 -2.75 -8.12
C SER A 153 -35.35 -3.70 -8.61
N GLN A 154 -34.79 -3.44 -9.80
CA GLN A 154 -33.70 -4.24 -10.35
C GLN A 154 -32.44 -4.17 -9.50
N LEU A 155 -32.10 -3.00 -8.96
CA LEU A 155 -30.99 -2.84 -8.02
C LEU A 155 -31.22 -3.64 -6.73
N GLY A 156 -32.44 -3.64 -6.20
CA GLY A 156 -32.80 -4.43 -5.02
C GLY A 156 -32.66 -5.94 -5.26
N GLU A 157 -33.15 -6.43 -6.40
CA GLU A 157 -33.02 -7.84 -6.79
C GLU A 157 -31.55 -8.26 -6.95
N LEU A 158 -30.76 -7.47 -7.68
CA LEU A 158 -29.34 -7.72 -7.86
C LEU A 158 -28.57 -7.68 -6.53
N GLY A 159 -28.88 -6.72 -5.65
CA GLY A 159 -28.31 -6.64 -4.31
C GLY A 159 -28.61 -7.88 -3.47
N SER A 160 -29.83 -8.42 -3.57
CA SER A 160 -30.21 -9.68 -2.90
C SER A 160 -29.40 -10.87 -3.42
N VAL A 161 -29.21 -10.97 -4.74
CA VAL A 161 -28.41 -12.03 -5.36
C VAL A 161 -26.95 -11.95 -4.91
N ILE A 162 -26.36 -10.75 -4.90
CA ILE A 162 -24.99 -10.52 -4.42
C ILE A 162 -24.86 -10.96 -2.96
N GLY A 163 -25.79 -10.57 -2.09
CA GLY A 163 -25.77 -10.96 -0.68
C GLY A 163 -25.82 -12.48 -0.48
N LYS A 164 -26.65 -13.20 -1.26
CA LYS A 164 -26.72 -14.67 -1.20
C LYS A 164 -25.40 -15.32 -1.64
N ILE A 165 -24.79 -14.83 -2.71
CA ILE A 165 -23.52 -15.36 -3.22
C ILE A 165 -22.40 -15.11 -2.22
N GLN A 166 -22.30 -13.90 -1.66
CA GLN A 166 -21.30 -13.56 -0.63
C GLN A 166 -21.46 -14.40 0.64
N GLY A 167 -22.69 -14.63 1.09
CA GLY A 167 -22.97 -15.51 2.22
C GLY A 167 -22.51 -16.94 1.95
N THR A 168 -22.79 -17.47 0.76
CA THR A 168 -22.35 -18.81 0.34
C THR A 168 -20.82 -18.89 0.27
N GLN A 169 -20.16 -17.88 -0.28
CA GLN A 169 -18.71 -17.80 -0.37
C GLN A 169 -18.06 -17.78 1.02
N LYS A 170 -18.62 -17.01 1.97
CA LYS A 170 -18.13 -16.96 3.35
C LYS A 170 -18.23 -18.31 4.04
N ALA A 171 -19.38 -18.98 3.94
CA ALA A 171 -19.58 -20.31 4.53
C ALA A 171 -18.63 -21.37 3.93
N LEU A 172 -18.41 -21.33 2.61
CA LEU A 172 -17.45 -22.21 1.95
C LEU A 172 -16.01 -21.92 2.40
N LYS A 173 -15.64 -20.65 2.59
CA LYS A 173 -14.31 -20.27 3.07
C LYS A 173 -14.08 -20.73 4.51
N GLU A 174 -15.05 -20.54 5.40
CA GLU A 174 -14.98 -21.03 6.78
C GLU A 174 -14.79 -22.56 6.82
N ARG A 175 -15.54 -23.28 5.99
CA ARG A 175 -15.41 -24.74 5.88
C ARG A 175 -14.06 -25.16 5.30
N LEU A 176 -13.55 -24.45 4.29
CA LEU A 176 -12.23 -24.69 3.72
C LEU A 176 -11.14 -24.48 4.77
N THR A 177 -11.19 -23.38 5.54
CA THR A 177 -10.23 -23.11 6.61
C THR A 177 -10.26 -24.21 7.68
N ALA A 178 -11.45 -24.65 8.11
CA ALA A 178 -11.56 -25.75 9.06
C ALA A 178 -10.98 -27.06 8.51
N LEU A 179 -11.17 -27.34 7.21
CA LEU A 179 -10.58 -28.52 6.56
C LEU A 179 -9.06 -28.39 6.39
N SER A 180 -8.54 -27.19 6.08
CA SER A 180 -7.10 -26.94 5.99
C SER A 180 -6.40 -27.07 7.34
N GLN A 181 -7.06 -26.70 8.45
CA GLN A 181 -6.53 -26.93 9.80
C GLN A 181 -6.44 -28.41 10.14
N LEU A 182 -7.30 -29.26 9.58
CA LEU A 182 -7.18 -30.71 9.76
C LEU A 182 -5.98 -31.30 9.00
N ASP A 183 -5.51 -30.65 7.94
CA ASP A 183 -4.33 -31.06 7.16
C ASP A 183 -3.00 -30.81 7.93
N GLU A 184 -3.04 -29.97 8.99
CA GLU A 184 -1.88 -29.74 9.86
C GLU A 184 -1.55 -30.96 10.74
N TYR A 185 -2.55 -31.83 10.99
CA TYR A 185 -2.38 -33.03 11.81
C TYR A 185 -1.97 -34.22 10.95
N THR A 186 -0.74 -34.69 11.14
CA THR A 186 -0.19 -35.82 10.36
C THR A 186 -0.62 -37.19 10.89
N ASP A 187 -1.05 -37.25 12.15
CA ASP A 187 -1.54 -38.45 12.82
C ASP A 187 -2.86 -38.14 13.55
N PHE A 188 -3.83 -39.03 13.43
CA PHE A 188 -5.12 -38.92 14.12
C PHE A 188 -4.96 -38.91 15.65
N CYS A 189 -3.90 -39.51 16.18
CA CYS A 189 -3.62 -39.53 17.63
C CYS A 189 -3.33 -38.13 18.22
N GLU A 190 -2.95 -37.15 17.39
CA GLU A 190 -2.78 -35.75 17.82
C GLU A 190 -4.14 -35.07 18.06
N LEU A 191 -5.18 -35.51 17.35
CA LEU A 191 -6.57 -35.10 17.56
C LEU A 191 -7.24 -35.93 18.66
N ASP A 192 -6.98 -37.24 18.69
CA ASP A 192 -7.47 -38.16 19.72
C ASP A 192 -6.44 -38.39 20.84
N TRP A 193 -6.19 -37.34 21.62
CA TRP A 193 -5.29 -37.39 22.78
C TRP A 193 -5.80 -38.29 23.92
N GLN A 194 -7.10 -38.62 23.94
CA GLN A 194 -7.73 -39.36 25.03
C GLN A 194 -7.29 -40.82 25.04
N SER A 195 -7.26 -41.47 23.87
CA SER A 195 -6.82 -42.86 23.72
C SER A 195 -5.41 -43.15 24.29
N PRO A 196 -4.33 -42.43 23.92
CA PRO A 196 -3.01 -42.65 24.48
C PRO A 196 -2.93 -42.31 25.97
N THR A 197 -3.68 -41.31 26.44
CA THR A 197 -3.73 -40.94 27.87
C THR A 197 -4.31 -42.06 28.73
N VAL A 198 -5.36 -42.72 28.25
CA VAL A 198 -5.98 -43.87 28.94
C VAL A 198 -5.01 -45.05 29.01
N GLU A 199 -4.28 -45.34 27.92
CA GLU A 199 -3.31 -46.45 27.90
C GLU A 199 -2.11 -46.18 28.82
N ILE A 200 -1.62 -44.93 28.89
CA ILE A 200 -0.57 -44.51 29.83
C ILE A 200 -1.03 -44.73 31.28
N ALA A 201 -2.26 -44.33 31.61
CA ALA A 201 -2.81 -44.53 32.95
C ALA A 201 -2.87 -46.02 33.31
N ARG A 202 -3.33 -46.87 32.38
CA ARG A 202 -3.39 -48.32 32.56
C ARG A 202 -2.02 -48.94 32.83
N LEU A 203 -1.03 -48.60 31.99
CA LEU A 203 0.34 -49.13 32.11
C LEU A 203 1.02 -48.66 33.42
N THR A 204 0.74 -47.45 33.86
CA THR A 204 1.27 -46.92 35.13
C THR A 204 0.71 -47.66 36.33
N GLU A 205 -0.60 -47.95 36.31
CA GLU A 205 -1.27 -48.73 37.35
C GLU A 205 -0.82 -50.21 37.34
N GLU A 206 -0.54 -50.78 36.16
CA GLU A 206 0.03 -52.11 36.01
C GLU A 206 1.46 -52.17 36.59
N ARG A 207 2.29 -51.16 36.32
CA ARG A 207 3.64 -51.04 36.88
C ARG A 207 3.62 -50.99 38.42
N GLN A 208 2.75 -50.16 39.00
CA GLN A 208 2.60 -50.06 40.45
C GLN A 208 2.13 -51.39 41.08
N ARG A 209 1.25 -52.13 40.39
CA ARG A 209 0.83 -53.46 40.84
C ARG A 209 1.98 -54.48 40.83
N LEU A 210 2.83 -54.45 39.81
CA LEU A 210 4.00 -55.35 39.73
C LEU A 210 5.09 -55.01 40.77
N GLU A 211 5.35 -53.71 41.01
CA GLU A 211 6.30 -53.25 42.04
C GLU A 211 5.82 -53.59 43.46
N SER A 212 4.50 -53.56 43.71
CA SER A 212 3.92 -53.90 45.01
C SER A 212 3.79 -55.42 45.25
N ALA A 213 3.82 -56.24 44.20
CA ALA A 213 3.67 -57.69 44.30
C ALA A 213 4.98 -58.45 44.62
N SER A 214 6.14 -57.78 44.70
CA SER A 214 7.44 -58.44 44.95
C SER A 214 8.06 -58.04 46.28
N ASP A 215 7.65 -58.72 47.36
CA ASP A 215 8.20 -58.57 48.72
C ASP A 215 9.71 -58.91 48.80
N VAL A 216 10.19 -59.78 47.91
CA VAL A 216 11.61 -60.20 47.85
C VAL A 216 12.51 -59.06 47.37
N LEU A 217 12.04 -58.24 46.42
CA LEU A 217 12.79 -57.09 45.90
C LEU A 217 12.93 -56.00 46.97
N LYS A 218 11.86 -55.69 47.72
CA LYS A 218 11.91 -54.73 48.83
C LYS A 218 12.91 -55.13 49.92
N GLN A 219 12.93 -56.39 50.35
CA GLN A 219 13.84 -56.86 51.40
C GLN A 219 15.31 -56.86 50.97
N LEU A 220 15.60 -57.20 49.70
CA LEU A 220 16.97 -57.19 49.18
C LEU A 220 17.52 -55.77 49.03
N THR A 221 16.70 -54.81 48.58
CA THR A 221 17.11 -53.41 48.50
C THR A 221 17.42 -52.81 49.87
N GLN A 222 16.63 -53.17 50.90
CA GLN A 222 16.85 -52.69 52.26
C GLN A 222 18.15 -53.24 52.88
N ARG A 223 18.43 -54.54 52.71
CA ARG A 223 19.69 -55.15 53.20
C ARG A 223 20.93 -54.61 52.52
N LEU A 224 20.85 -54.30 51.23
CA LEU A 224 21.98 -53.72 50.49
C LEU A 224 22.34 -52.34 51.04
N ALA A 225 21.33 -51.51 51.34
CA ALA A 225 21.53 -50.17 51.90
C ALA A 225 22.24 -50.23 53.27
N GLU A 226 21.80 -51.12 54.15
CA GLU A 226 22.40 -51.28 55.50
C GLU A 226 23.88 -51.68 55.45
N VAL A 227 24.26 -52.59 54.56
CA VAL A 227 25.64 -53.07 54.46
C VAL A 227 26.58 -52.00 53.89
N VAL A 228 26.14 -51.24 52.89
CA VAL A 228 26.94 -50.15 52.30
C VAL A 228 27.20 -49.05 53.34
N GLU A 229 26.20 -48.74 54.16
CA GLU A 229 26.31 -47.72 55.21
C GLU A 229 27.32 -48.13 56.30
N THR A 230 27.28 -49.40 56.75
CA THR A 230 28.22 -49.91 57.76
C THR A 230 29.68 -49.96 57.29
N LEU A 231 29.92 -50.26 56.00
CA LEU A 231 31.28 -50.28 55.44
C LEU A 231 31.89 -48.89 55.41
N GLN A 232 31.16 -47.89 54.90
CA GLN A 232 31.61 -46.50 54.84
C GLN A 232 31.93 -45.95 56.23
N ALA A 233 31.11 -46.29 57.23
CA ALA A 233 31.35 -45.87 58.60
C ALA A 233 32.67 -46.41 59.17
N THR A 234 33.02 -47.65 58.84
CA THR A 234 34.20 -48.32 59.39
C THR A 234 35.51 -47.80 58.77
N GLU A 235 35.55 -47.58 57.45
CA GLU A 235 36.72 -47.03 56.76
C GLU A 235 37.04 -45.60 57.24
N THR A 236 35.99 -44.80 57.45
CA THR A 236 36.12 -43.44 57.97
C THR A 236 36.76 -43.42 59.37
N GLN A 237 36.43 -44.39 60.23
CA GLN A 237 37.00 -44.47 61.59
C GLN A 237 38.48 -44.84 61.57
N TRP A 238 38.89 -45.77 60.70
CA TRP A 238 40.27 -46.25 60.67
C TRP A 238 41.26 -45.16 60.23
N GLU A 239 40.95 -44.42 59.15
CA GLU A 239 41.80 -43.32 58.70
C GLU A 239 41.89 -42.20 59.75
N ALA A 240 40.79 -41.91 60.45
CA ALA A 240 40.78 -40.91 61.52
C ALA A 240 41.77 -41.26 62.66
N HIS A 241 41.85 -42.53 63.07
CA HIS A 241 42.74 -42.94 64.17
C HIS A 241 44.23 -42.86 63.80
N LYS A 242 44.58 -43.22 62.57
CA LYS A 242 45.96 -43.18 62.08
C LYS A 242 46.49 -41.75 62.01
N ASP A 243 45.69 -40.84 61.47
CA ASP A 243 46.03 -39.42 61.36
C ASP A 243 46.16 -38.74 62.74
N ASN A 244 45.28 -39.09 63.69
CA ASN A 244 45.33 -38.57 65.06
C ASN A 244 46.65 -38.89 65.81
N ARG A 245 47.24 -40.08 65.59
CA ARG A 245 48.49 -40.45 66.27
C ARG A 245 49.66 -39.60 65.81
N SER A 246 49.80 -39.41 64.50
CA SER A 246 50.87 -38.59 63.92
C SER A 246 50.75 -37.11 64.33
N LYS A 247 49.54 -36.57 64.34
CA LYS A 247 49.27 -35.19 64.77
C LYS A 247 49.63 -34.93 66.24
N THR A 248 49.50 -35.94 67.11
CA THR A 248 49.70 -35.77 68.56
C THR A 248 51.19 -35.63 68.94
N GLU A 249 52.08 -36.39 68.31
CA GLU A 249 53.53 -36.28 68.56
C GLU A 249 54.10 -34.93 68.12
N GLN A 250 53.64 -34.40 67.00
CA GLN A 250 54.06 -33.08 66.50
C GLN A 250 53.68 -31.96 67.47
N LYS A 251 52.42 -31.93 67.93
CA LYS A 251 51.90 -30.92 68.88
C LYS A 251 52.73 -30.81 70.16
N LYS A 252 53.23 -31.94 70.68
CA LYS A 252 54.02 -31.96 71.91
C LYS A 252 55.34 -31.20 71.77
N THR A 253 55.98 -31.29 70.62
CA THR A 253 57.25 -30.62 70.35
C THR A 253 57.04 -29.11 70.20
N ASP A 254 56.01 -28.72 69.45
CA ASP A 254 55.69 -27.31 69.18
C ASP A 254 55.28 -26.55 70.46
N ALA A 255 54.50 -27.18 71.34
CA ALA A 255 54.04 -26.56 72.59
C ALA A 255 55.18 -26.22 73.58
N VAL A 256 56.26 -27.01 73.60
CA VAL A 256 57.42 -26.77 74.48
C VAL A 256 58.22 -25.55 74.02
N ALA A 257 58.39 -25.37 72.72
CA ALA A 257 59.09 -24.22 72.15
C ALA A 257 58.34 -22.92 72.44
N LEU A 258 57.02 -22.92 72.23
CA LEU A 258 56.18 -21.73 72.40
C LEU A 258 56.16 -21.20 73.83
N ARG A 259 56.11 -22.10 74.82
CA ARG A 259 56.13 -21.72 76.25
C ARG A 259 57.37 -20.89 76.62
N THR A 260 58.54 -21.22 76.06
CA THR A 260 59.79 -20.50 76.33
C THR A 260 59.75 -19.08 75.76
N GLN A 261 59.12 -18.91 74.58
CA GLN A 261 59.00 -17.61 73.93
C GLN A 261 58.01 -16.68 74.65
N THR A 262 56.84 -17.19 75.08
CA THR A 262 55.82 -16.39 75.79
C THR A 262 56.32 -15.86 77.13
N GLN A 263 57.16 -16.62 77.85
CA GLN A 263 57.72 -16.19 79.13
C GLN A 263 58.59 -14.92 78.99
N GLY A 264 59.33 -14.78 77.89
CA GLY A 264 60.16 -13.60 77.62
C GLY A 264 59.36 -12.31 77.40
N VAL A 265 58.16 -12.41 76.83
CA VAL A 265 57.27 -11.24 76.59
C VAL A 265 56.60 -10.75 77.88
N LEU A 266 56.32 -11.66 78.82
CA LEU A 266 55.69 -11.31 80.11
C LEU A 266 56.63 -10.56 81.06
N ASP A 267 57.94 -10.74 80.92
CA ASP A 267 58.94 -10.16 81.81
C ASP A 267 59.37 -8.72 81.40
N GLU A 268 58.86 -8.18 80.28
CA GLU A 268 59.10 -6.79 79.85
C GLU A 268 58.24 -5.76 80.61
N THR A 269 58.89 -4.80 81.27
CA THR A 269 58.27 -3.83 82.19
C THR A 269 57.58 -2.64 81.48
N GLY A 270 56.43 -2.88 80.85
CA GLY A 270 55.61 -1.84 80.20
C GLY A 270 54.08 -2.04 80.24
N THR A 271 53.58 -3.14 80.81
CA THR A 271 52.21 -3.63 80.59
C THR A 271 51.11 -2.88 81.34
N THR A 272 51.42 -2.10 82.38
CA THR A 272 50.42 -1.42 83.24
C THR A 272 49.80 -0.15 82.61
N ALA A 273 50.28 0.33 81.47
CA ALA A 273 49.74 1.54 80.81
C ALA A 273 48.61 1.25 79.80
N HIS A 274 48.27 -0.02 79.57
CA HIS A 274 47.36 -0.44 78.48
C HIS A 274 46.00 -0.99 78.95
N ASP A 275 45.73 -1.00 80.26
CA ASP A 275 44.53 -1.62 80.86
C ASP A 275 43.20 -1.14 80.27
N ALA A 276 43.07 0.16 79.97
CA ALA A 276 41.85 0.72 79.38
C ALA A 276 41.59 0.27 77.93
N ASN A 277 42.62 -0.15 77.19
CA ASN A 277 42.49 -0.63 75.81
C ASN A 277 42.15 -2.12 75.75
N TYR A 278 42.47 -2.90 76.80
CA TYR A 278 42.19 -4.33 76.84
C TYR A 278 40.68 -4.64 76.88
N GLU A 279 39.85 -3.84 77.57
CA GLU A 279 38.39 -4.01 77.54
C GLU A 279 37.79 -3.76 76.15
N ARG A 280 38.23 -2.70 75.45
CA ARG A 280 37.80 -2.39 74.08
C ARG A 280 38.23 -3.48 73.09
N LEU A 281 39.48 -3.93 73.18
CA LEU A 281 39.98 -5.03 72.34
C LEU A 281 39.25 -6.33 72.65
N ALA A 282 38.86 -6.60 73.91
CA ALA A 282 38.08 -7.77 74.27
C ALA A 282 36.70 -7.79 73.59
N THR A 283 36.04 -6.64 73.42
CA THR A 283 34.77 -6.56 72.67
C THR A 283 34.93 -6.75 71.16
N LEU A 284 36.06 -6.31 70.58
CA LEU A 284 36.36 -6.45 69.15
C LEU A 284 36.93 -7.84 68.81
N ARG A 285 37.47 -8.54 69.80
CA ARG A 285 38.08 -9.86 69.68
C ARG A 285 37.14 -10.86 69.04
N ASP A 286 35.91 -10.90 69.53
CA ASP A 286 34.91 -11.87 69.07
C ASP A 286 34.48 -11.58 67.62
N ALA A 287 34.59 -10.33 67.16
CA ALA A 287 34.26 -9.95 65.78
C ALA A 287 35.42 -10.23 64.78
N ALA A 288 36.66 -9.98 65.20
CA ALA A 288 37.83 -10.16 64.35
C ALA A 288 38.33 -11.61 64.30
N LEU A 289 38.15 -12.34 65.40
CA LEU A 289 38.69 -13.68 65.60
C LEU A 289 37.60 -14.75 65.84
N GLY A 290 36.35 -14.36 66.10
CA GLY A 290 35.25 -15.27 66.43
C GLY A 290 35.19 -15.68 67.92
N GLU A 291 34.26 -16.57 68.29
CA GLU A 291 34.12 -17.15 69.63
C GLU A 291 35.22 -18.21 69.94
N HIS A 292 36.47 -17.87 69.66
CA HIS A 292 37.55 -18.85 69.76
C HIS A 292 38.32 -18.65 71.06
N LEU A 293 38.28 -19.68 71.92
CA LEU A 293 39.06 -19.76 73.15
C LEU A 293 40.55 -19.60 72.81
N LEU A 294 41.18 -18.55 73.37
CA LEU A 294 42.61 -18.31 73.26
C LEU A 294 43.36 -19.49 73.89
N SER A 295 44.02 -20.27 73.04
CA SER A 295 44.96 -21.31 73.44
C SER A 295 46.39 -20.82 73.23
N VAL A 296 47.34 -21.39 73.98
CA VAL A 296 48.75 -21.01 73.92
C VAL A 296 49.26 -20.97 72.47
N GLU A 297 48.97 -21.99 71.66
CA GLU A 297 49.36 -22.14 70.24
C GLU A 297 48.76 -21.10 69.28
N SER A 298 47.69 -20.44 69.69
CA SER A 298 46.89 -19.59 68.80
C SER A 298 47.08 -18.09 69.04
N CYS A 299 47.68 -17.71 70.17
CA CYS A 299 47.73 -16.32 70.60
C CYS A 299 48.47 -15.42 69.61
N ASP A 300 49.63 -15.83 69.11
CA ASP A 300 50.45 -15.01 68.21
C ASP A 300 49.78 -14.84 66.83
N ASN A 301 49.28 -15.92 66.25
CA ASN A 301 48.56 -15.85 64.97
C ASN A 301 47.27 -15.03 65.11
N ARG A 302 46.57 -15.13 66.25
CA ARG A 302 45.35 -14.36 66.51
C ARG A 302 45.64 -12.88 66.77
N GLU A 303 46.75 -12.52 67.39
CA GLU A 303 47.18 -11.12 67.49
C GLU A 303 47.40 -10.53 66.09
N HIS A 304 48.14 -11.23 65.23
CA HIS A 304 48.40 -10.79 63.87
C HIS A 304 47.11 -10.71 63.03
N LEU A 305 46.22 -11.71 63.14
CA LEU A 305 44.93 -11.71 62.45
C LEU A 305 44.01 -10.59 62.94
N MET A 306 43.95 -10.34 64.25
CA MET A 306 43.17 -9.25 64.83
C MET A 306 43.67 -7.91 64.29
N ARG A 307 44.98 -7.71 64.26
CA ARG A 307 45.62 -6.49 63.76
C ARG A 307 45.36 -6.29 62.27
N GLU A 308 45.60 -7.32 61.46
CA GLU A 308 45.30 -7.27 60.03
C GLU A 308 43.82 -7.05 59.76
N TRP A 309 42.95 -7.68 60.53
CA TRP A 309 41.50 -7.53 60.40
C TRP A 309 41.08 -6.10 60.72
N LEU A 310 41.55 -5.52 61.84
CA LEU A 310 41.26 -4.13 62.20
C LEU A 310 41.76 -3.17 61.13
N GLN A 311 42.99 -3.35 60.65
CA GLN A 311 43.54 -2.52 59.59
C GLN A 311 42.77 -2.67 58.27
N LYS A 312 42.43 -3.90 57.87
CA LYS A 312 41.63 -4.17 56.67
C LYS A 312 40.22 -3.59 56.79
N GLN A 313 39.58 -3.65 57.96
CA GLN A 313 38.27 -3.02 58.20
C GLN A 313 38.37 -1.51 58.09
N MET A 314 39.36 -0.89 58.75
CA MET A 314 39.58 0.56 58.66
C MET A 314 39.86 1.02 57.23
N ASP A 315 40.74 0.34 56.52
CA ASP A 315 41.09 0.67 55.15
C ASP A 315 39.93 0.42 54.19
N ASN A 316 39.19 -0.67 54.37
CA ASN A 316 38.03 -0.98 53.53
C ASN A 316 36.90 0.02 53.76
N GLU A 317 36.58 0.35 55.01
CA GLU A 317 35.54 1.33 55.30
C GLU A 317 35.96 2.73 54.85
N GLY A 318 37.23 3.11 55.01
CA GLY A 318 37.76 4.36 54.47
C GLY A 318 37.67 4.44 52.95
N ARG A 319 38.08 3.38 52.23
CA ARG A 319 37.97 3.31 50.75
C ARG A 319 36.52 3.27 50.28
N LYS A 320 35.64 2.55 50.99
CA LYS A 320 34.19 2.51 50.68
C LYS A 320 33.58 3.89 50.85
N LEU A 321 33.88 4.61 51.93
CA LEU A 321 33.34 5.96 52.17
C LEU A 321 33.75 6.95 51.09
N VAL A 322 35.03 6.97 50.71
CA VAL A 322 35.54 7.86 49.65
C VAL A 322 34.92 7.50 48.29
N SER A 323 34.97 6.23 47.91
CA SER A 323 34.45 5.79 46.60
C SER A 323 32.92 5.93 46.48
N LEU A 324 32.17 5.68 47.55
CA LEU A 324 30.71 5.91 47.58
C LEU A 324 30.40 7.41 47.50
N GLY A 325 31.13 8.25 48.23
CA GLY A 325 30.97 9.70 48.17
C GLY A 325 31.17 10.25 46.77
N GLU A 326 32.28 9.88 46.12
CA GLU A 326 32.58 10.30 44.74
C GLU A 326 31.53 9.79 43.73
N ARG A 327 31.07 8.54 43.88
CA ARG A 327 30.04 7.97 43.01
C ARG A 327 28.69 8.68 43.16
N ILE A 328 28.30 9.00 44.39
CA ILE A 328 27.04 9.70 44.69
C ILE A 328 27.09 11.11 44.09
N VAL A 329 28.17 11.86 44.33
CA VAL A 329 28.32 13.21 43.78
C VAL A 329 28.35 13.19 42.25
N LYS A 330 29.08 12.25 41.64
CA LYS A 330 29.10 12.12 40.16
C LYS A 330 27.71 11.83 39.59
N ALA A 331 26.94 10.95 40.22
CA ALA A 331 25.58 10.65 39.79
C ALA A 331 24.64 11.87 39.94
N MET A 332 24.75 12.61 41.04
CA MET A 332 24.01 13.86 41.28
C MET A 332 24.34 14.93 40.25
N THR A 333 25.62 15.11 39.90
CA THR A 333 26.06 16.06 38.86
C THR A 333 25.53 15.66 37.49
N SER A 334 25.64 14.39 37.09
CA SER A 334 25.10 13.92 35.81
C SER A 334 23.58 14.08 35.72
N TYR A 335 22.85 13.84 36.81
CA TYR A 335 21.40 14.06 36.84
C TYR A 335 21.04 15.55 36.72
N LYS A 336 21.76 16.42 37.45
CA LYS A 336 21.59 17.89 37.38
C LYS A 336 21.89 18.46 36.00
N GLU A 337 22.88 17.93 35.29
CA GLU A 337 23.17 18.32 33.91
C GLU A 337 22.10 17.88 32.91
N GLY A 338 21.51 16.69 33.11
CA GLY A 338 20.44 16.16 32.26
C GLY A 338 19.10 16.88 32.43
N PHE A 339 18.79 17.34 33.65
CA PHE A 339 17.48 17.90 34.02
C PHE A 339 17.62 19.25 34.72
N LYS A 340 18.17 20.23 34.00
CA LYS A 340 18.54 21.56 34.52
C LYS A 340 17.35 22.39 35.03
N LEU A 341 16.15 22.18 34.51
CA LEU A 341 14.95 22.93 34.88
C LEU A 341 14.38 22.45 36.23
N GLU A 342 14.40 21.14 36.44
CA GLU A 342 13.83 20.45 37.58
C GLU A 342 14.78 20.43 38.79
N THR A 343 16.08 20.60 38.55
CA THR A 343 17.15 20.60 39.58
C THR A 343 17.75 21.98 39.85
N ALA A 344 17.07 23.05 39.42
CA ALA A 344 17.58 24.42 39.53
C ALA A 344 17.85 24.86 40.99
N GLU A 345 17.08 24.34 41.95
CA GLU A 345 17.18 24.67 43.38
C GLU A 345 18.02 23.67 44.21
N VAL A 346 18.56 22.61 43.59
CA VAL A 346 19.24 21.50 44.27
C VAL A 346 20.74 21.49 43.97
N ASP A 347 21.58 21.28 44.99
CA ASP A 347 23.05 21.22 44.85
C ASP A 347 23.59 19.79 44.66
N ALA A 348 24.74 19.65 43.98
CA ALA A 348 25.36 18.34 43.73
C ALA A 348 26.37 17.99 44.84
N SER A 349 25.87 17.77 46.05
CA SER A 349 26.68 17.39 47.21
C SER A 349 26.01 16.32 48.07
N ILE A 350 26.79 15.61 48.89
CA ILE A 350 26.26 14.58 49.80
C ILE A 350 25.23 15.17 50.78
N ALA A 351 25.36 16.46 51.13
CA ALA A 351 24.41 17.16 52.00
C ALA A 351 23.01 17.31 51.36
N ALA A 352 22.92 17.35 50.04
CA ALA A 352 21.66 17.46 49.29
C ALA A 352 20.99 16.09 49.04
N ALA A 353 21.51 14.98 49.58
CA ALA A 353 20.99 13.63 49.30
C ALA A 353 19.49 13.42 49.61
N PHE A 354 18.93 14.18 50.55
CA PHE A 354 17.51 14.15 50.88
C PHE A 354 16.63 14.67 49.73
N GLU A 355 17.06 15.73 49.04
CA GLU A 355 16.30 16.35 47.95
C GLU A 355 16.19 15.40 46.75
N TYR A 356 17.28 14.72 46.39
CA TYR A 356 17.28 13.68 45.35
C TYR A 356 16.43 12.47 45.71
N ARG A 357 16.32 12.11 47.00
CA ARG A 357 15.48 10.98 47.44
C ARG A 357 13.99 11.32 47.31
N ASN A 358 13.59 12.55 47.66
CA ASN A 358 12.20 13.00 47.44
C ASN A 358 11.83 13.03 45.95
N MET A 359 12.75 13.43 45.07
CA MET A 359 12.55 13.37 43.62
C MET A 359 12.34 11.94 43.13
N LEU A 360 13.13 10.98 43.64
CA LEU A 360 12.98 9.56 43.31
C LEU A 360 11.63 9.01 43.78
N ASP A 361 11.22 9.33 45.00
CA ASP A 361 9.95 8.86 45.57
C ASP A 361 8.75 9.39 44.74
N HIS A 362 8.80 10.64 44.30
CA HIS A 362 7.78 11.21 43.42
C HIS A 362 7.74 10.55 42.04
N LEU A 363 8.91 10.28 41.44
CA LEU A 363 9.01 9.56 40.15
C LEU A 363 8.46 8.14 40.23
N GLN A 364 8.72 7.42 41.33
CA GLN A 364 8.27 6.03 41.52
C GLN A 364 6.79 5.91 41.86
N ALA A 365 6.22 6.87 42.59
CA ALA A 365 4.83 6.81 43.04
C ALA A 365 3.81 7.20 41.94
N ASP A 366 4.00 8.35 41.29
CA ASP A 366 2.92 8.98 40.50
C ASP A 366 3.19 9.02 38.98
N ASP A 367 4.44 9.24 38.57
CA ASP A 367 4.72 9.55 37.17
C ASP A 367 5.10 8.32 36.34
N LEU A 368 5.98 7.43 36.81
CA LEU A 368 6.45 6.30 36.01
C LEU A 368 5.32 5.33 35.59
N PRO A 369 4.41 4.88 36.48
CA PRO A 369 3.33 3.97 36.09
C PRO A 369 2.33 4.61 35.13
N ARG A 370 2.03 5.91 35.32
CA ARG A 370 1.11 6.66 34.46
C ARG A 370 1.71 6.90 33.08
N PHE A 371 2.98 7.28 33.00
CA PHE A 371 3.67 7.50 31.73
C PHE A 371 3.90 6.20 30.98
N GLU A 372 4.20 5.09 31.65
CA GLU A 372 4.31 3.78 31.02
C GLU A 372 2.97 3.34 30.39
N ALA A 373 1.86 3.50 31.11
CA ALA A 373 0.52 3.20 30.60
C ALA A 373 0.16 4.07 29.39
N ARG A 374 0.37 5.39 29.49
CA ARG A 374 0.10 6.33 28.40
C ARG A 374 1.01 6.11 27.19
N PHE A 375 2.27 5.75 27.41
CA PHE A 375 3.22 5.41 26.35
C PHE A 375 2.78 4.14 25.61
N LYS A 376 2.37 3.10 26.34
CA LYS A 376 1.82 1.86 25.77
C LYS A 376 0.57 2.12 24.92
N GLU A 377 -0.34 2.96 25.41
CA GLU A 377 -1.56 3.34 24.68
C GLU A 377 -1.23 4.09 23.38
N LEU A 378 -0.40 5.14 23.45
CA LEU A 378 0.02 5.91 22.27
C LEU A 378 0.78 5.06 21.24
N LEU A 379 1.64 4.15 21.70
CA LEU A 379 2.42 3.29 20.84
C LEU A 379 1.55 2.27 20.10
N ASN A 380 0.69 1.57 20.83
CA ASN A 380 -0.12 0.48 20.29
C ASN A 380 -1.31 0.99 19.47
N GLU A 381 -2.02 2.02 19.94
CA GLU A 381 -3.24 2.48 19.28
C GLU A 381 -2.98 3.39 18.08
N ASN A 382 -2.03 4.32 18.19
CA ASN A 382 -1.79 5.33 17.15
C ASN A 382 -0.60 4.96 16.25
N THR A 383 0.59 4.81 16.81
CA THR A 383 1.81 4.79 15.97
C THR A 383 1.91 3.51 15.13
N ILE A 384 1.77 2.32 15.74
CA ILE A 384 1.90 1.05 15.01
C ILE A 384 0.78 0.90 13.96
N ARG A 385 -0.44 1.33 14.29
CA ARG A 385 -1.59 1.28 13.37
C ARG A 385 -1.36 2.17 12.14
N GLU A 386 -0.84 3.38 12.33
CA GLU A 386 -0.53 4.28 11.21
C GLU A 386 0.61 3.75 10.33
N VAL A 387 1.66 3.16 10.92
CA VAL A 387 2.74 2.49 10.14
C VAL A 387 2.19 1.29 9.36
N ALA A 388 1.31 0.50 9.95
CA ALA A 388 0.64 -0.61 9.27
C ALA A 388 -0.25 -0.15 8.12
N ASN A 389 -1.00 0.94 8.31
CA ASN A 389 -1.81 1.57 7.27
C ASN A 389 -0.92 2.07 6.12
N PHE A 390 0.21 2.73 6.43
CA PHE A 390 1.16 3.21 5.44
C PHE A 390 1.79 2.06 4.63
N SER A 391 2.24 0.99 5.30
CA SER A 391 2.73 -0.24 4.66
C SER A 391 1.69 -0.84 3.70
N SER A 392 0.44 -0.89 4.14
CA SER A 392 -0.67 -1.44 3.36
C SER A 392 -0.96 -0.61 2.11
N GLN A 393 -0.87 0.73 2.19
CA GLN A 393 -1.03 1.60 1.03
C GLN A 393 0.07 1.39 -0.01
N LEU A 394 1.33 1.28 0.42
CA LEU A 394 2.45 1.00 -0.49
C LEU A 394 2.29 -0.37 -1.17
N ALA A 395 1.86 -1.40 -0.42
CA ALA A 395 1.57 -2.71 -0.97
C ALA A 395 0.40 -2.67 -1.99
N MET A 396 -0.65 -1.89 -1.73
CA MET A 396 -1.76 -1.69 -2.67
C MET A 396 -1.29 -1.03 -3.98
N TRP A 397 -0.45 0.00 -3.91
CA TRP A 397 0.12 0.64 -5.11
C TRP A 397 1.03 -0.32 -5.88
N ARG A 398 1.78 -1.19 -5.18
CA ARG A 398 2.60 -2.24 -5.79
C ARG A 398 1.76 -3.20 -6.63
N GLU A 399 0.65 -3.68 -6.07
CA GLU A 399 -0.27 -4.56 -6.81
C GLU A 399 -0.97 -3.82 -7.97
N THR A 400 -1.31 -2.54 -7.79
CA THR A 400 -1.87 -1.71 -8.87
C THR A 400 -0.93 -1.62 -10.09
N ILE A 401 0.38 -1.52 -9.86
CA ILE A 401 1.39 -1.52 -10.94
C ILE A 401 1.39 -2.87 -11.66
N LYS A 402 1.40 -3.98 -10.91
CA LYS A 402 1.36 -5.34 -11.49
C LYS A 402 0.09 -5.57 -12.31
N GLU A 403 -1.07 -5.20 -11.81
CA GLU A 403 -2.34 -5.31 -12.52
C GLU A 403 -2.34 -4.51 -13.82
N ARG A 404 -1.81 -3.28 -13.80
CA ARG A 404 -1.71 -2.45 -15.01
C ARG A 404 -0.78 -3.09 -16.06
N ILE A 405 0.34 -3.66 -15.63
CA ILE A 405 1.27 -4.35 -16.53
C ILE A 405 0.64 -5.61 -17.11
N ALA A 406 -0.08 -6.39 -16.30
CA ALA A 406 -0.83 -7.55 -16.78
C ALA A 406 -1.84 -7.16 -17.89
N ARG A 407 -2.58 -6.06 -17.71
CA ARG A 407 -3.51 -5.57 -18.74
C ARG A 407 -2.82 -5.05 -20.00
N ILE A 408 -1.66 -4.40 -19.87
CA ILE A 408 -0.87 -4.00 -21.05
C ILE A 408 -0.38 -5.25 -21.79
N ASN A 409 0.04 -6.28 -21.05
CA ASN A 409 0.45 -7.57 -21.62
C ASN A 409 -0.68 -8.28 -22.37
N GLU A 410 -1.92 -8.23 -21.90
CA GLU A 410 -3.08 -8.73 -22.67
C GLU A 410 -3.16 -8.11 -24.07
N SER A 411 -2.84 -6.82 -24.19
CA SER A 411 -2.81 -6.11 -25.48
C SER A 411 -1.56 -6.44 -26.29
N LEU A 412 -0.40 -6.58 -25.64
CA LEU A 412 0.87 -6.90 -26.30
C LEU A 412 0.90 -8.33 -26.86
N THR A 413 0.28 -9.30 -26.19
CA THR A 413 0.15 -10.66 -26.71
C THR A 413 -0.64 -10.70 -28.01
N GLY A 414 -1.56 -9.76 -28.25
CA GLY A 414 -2.28 -9.61 -29.51
C GLY A 414 -1.44 -9.08 -30.67
N ILE A 415 -0.27 -8.50 -30.40
CA ILE A 415 0.62 -7.90 -31.41
C ILE A 415 1.71 -8.89 -31.78
N ASP A 416 1.83 -9.17 -33.08
CA ASP A 416 2.98 -9.92 -33.59
C ASP A 416 4.19 -9.00 -33.68
N TYR A 417 5.12 -9.14 -32.74
CA TYR A 417 6.40 -8.42 -32.77
C TYR A 417 7.27 -8.93 -33.92
N ASN A 418 7.32 -10.25 -34.08
CA ASN A 418 7.83 -10.94 -35.26
C ASN A 418 6.86 -12.09 -35.59
N THR A 419 6.95 -12.68 -36.78
CA THR A 419 6.10 -13.83 -37.14
C THR A 419 6.17 -14.92 -36.07
N GLY A 420 5.05 -15.20 -35.41
CA GLY A 420 4.94 -16.22 -34.35
C GLY A 420 5.50 -15.82 -32.99
N ARG A 421 5.88 -14.55 -32.77
CA ARG A 421 6.48 -14.06 -31.52
C ARG A 421 5.82 -12.79 -31.02
N TYR A 422 5.72 -12.64 -29.70
CA TYR A 422 5.10 -11.49 -29.04
C TYR A 422 6.01 -10.96 -27.91
N ILE A 423 5.69 -9.76 -27.41
CA ILE A 423 6.42 -9.12 -26.30
C ILE A 423 5.62 -9.23 -25.01
N LEU A 424 6.29 -9.57 -23.92
CA LEU A 424 5.77 -9.55 -22.56
C LEU A 424 6.57 -8.55 -21.72
N LEU A 425 5.91 -7.59 -21.09
CA LEU A 425 6.54 -6.72 -20.10
C LEU A 425 6.66 -7.45 -18.76
N GLU A 426 7.85 -7.42 -18.19
CA GLU A 426 8.15 -8.03 -16.90
C GLU A 426 8.43 -6.95 -15.86
N ALA A 427 7.78 -7.08 -14.70
CA ALA A 427 8.02 -6.25 -13.53
C ALA A 427 8.77 -7.09 -12.48
N GLN A 428 10.10 -7.07 -12.56
CA GLN A 428 10.94 -7.84 -11.64
C GLN A 428 11.19 -7.04 -10.36
N PRO A 429 11.32 -7.68 -9.18
CA PRO A 429 11.68 -7.00 -7.96
C PRO A 429 13.05 -6.33 -8.09
N THR A 430 13.20 -5.10 -7.60
CA THR A 430 14.49 -4.42 -7.58
C THR A 430 15.52 -5.15 -6.71
N THR A 431 16.79 -5.10 -7.11
CA THR A 431 17.92 -5.61 -6.31
C THR A 431 18.50 -4.56 -5.36
N ASP A 432 17.98 -3.34 -5.41
CA ASP A 432 18.43 -2.22 -4.58
C ASP A 432 18.32 -2.54 -3.08
N ALA A 433 19.43 -2.40 -2.37
CA ALA A 433 19.50 -2.73 -0.95
C ALA A 433 18.60 -1.83 -0.10
N ASP A 434 18.57 -0.51 -0.36
CA ASP A 434 17.79 0.43 0.45
C ASP A 434 16.29 0.10 0.45
N ILE A 435 15.78 -0.35 -0.70
CA ILE A 435 14.36 -0.65 -0.89
C ILE A 435 14.00 -1.98 -0.23
N ARG A 436 14.88 -2.98 -0.37
CA ARG A 436 14.68 -4.29 0.27
C ARG A 436 14.77 -4.20 1.79
N ASP A 437 15.73 -3.45 2.31
CA ASP A 437 15.90 -3.23 3.75
C ASP A 437 14.67 -2.50 4.30
N PHE A 438 14.22 -1.43 3.64
CA PHE A 438 12.99 -0.73 4.02
C PHE A 438 11.74 -1.64 4.01
N GLN A 439 11.57 -2.48 2.99
CA GLN A 439 10.46 -3.44 2.96
C GLN A 439 10.54 -4.46 4.09
N GLY A 440 11.75 -4.92 4.43
CA GLY A 440 12.01 -5.80 5.56
C GLY A 440 11.68 -5.14 6.90
N GLU A 441 12.14 -3.91 7.12
CA GLU A 441 11.86 -3.10 8.30
C GLU A 441 10.35 -2.85 8.49
N MET A 442 9.64 -2.48 7.42
CA MET A 442 8.19 -2.28 7.45
C MET A 442 7.42 -3.57 7.74
N ARG A 443 7.89 -4.71 7.23
CA ARG A 443 7.29 -6.02 7.53
C ARG A 443 7.55 -6.41 8.99
N ALA A 444 8.78 -6.25 9.49
CA ALA A 444 9.10 -6.52 10.89
C ALA A 444 8.28 -5.66 11.87
N CYS A 445 8.02 -4.39 11.53
CA CYS A 445 7.16 -3.51 12.34
C CYS A 445 5.69 -3.96 12.39
N THR A 446 5.22 -4.67 11.36
CA THR A 446 3.81 -5.09 11.22
C THR A 446 3.56 -6.54 11.61
N GLU A 447 4.60 -7.39 11.64
CA GLU A 447 4.53 -8.77 12.12
C GLU A 447 4.15 -8.85 13.62
N GLY A 448 3.22 -9.73 13.97
CA GLY A 448 2.79 -9.97 15.34
C GLY A 448 1.81 -8.94 15.95
N THR A 449 1.43 -7.87 15.25
CA THR A 449 0.43 -6.89 15.74
C THR A 449 -1.01 -7.41 15.64
N MET A 450 -1.25 -8.43 14.79
CA MET A 450 -2.56 -9.06 14.58
C MET A 450 -2.82 -10.27 15.49
N THR A 451 -1.78 -10.83 16.11
CA THR A 451 -1.87 -11.97 17.04
C THR A 451 -1.78 -11.41 18.46
N GLY A 452 -2.92 -11.15 19.09
CA GLY A 452 -3.06 -10.49 20.40
C GLY A 452 -2.45 -11.24 21.60
N SER A 453 -1.16 -11.59 21.53
CA SER A 453 -0.37 -12.10 22.64
C SER A 453 0.16 -10.91 23.44
N GLY A 454 -0.38 -10.73 24.64
CA GLY A 454 -0.12 -9.61 25.52
C GLY A 454 1.19 -9.73 26.31
N ASP A 455 2.33 -9.80 25.63
CA ASP A 455 3.63 -9.77 26.32
C ASP A 455 4.24 -8.35 26.31
N ALA A 456 4.50 -7.84 27.52
CA ALA A 456 5.08 -6.52 27.76
C ALA A 456 6.48 -6.31 27.17
N GLN A 457 7.16 -7.37 26.72
CA GLN A 457 8.44 -7.31 26.01
C GLN A 457 8.30 -6.93 24.52
N TYR A 458 7.10 -7.02 23.93
CA TYR A 458 6.89 -6.77 22.50
C TYR A 458 6.88 -5.27 22.13
N SER A 459 6.71 -4.35 23.10
CA SER A 459 6.50 -2.93 22.79
C SER A 459 7.78 -2.11 22.59
N GLU A 460 8.81 -2.33 23.39
CA GLU A 460 10.02 -1.47 23.35
C GLU A 460 10.87 -1.75 22.11
N ALA A 461 11.09 -3.02 21.76
CA ALA A 461 11.82 -3.39 20.54
C ALA A 461 11.11 -2.86 19.29
N LYS A 462 9.77 -2.94 19.23
CA LYS A 462 8.97 -2.38 18.14
C LYS A 462 9.01 -0.85 18.11
N PHE A 463 9.00 -0.20 19.27
CA PHE A 463 9.17 1.25 19.35
C PHE A 463 10.52 1.67 18.75
N MET A 464 11.61 1.01 19.11
CA MET A 464 12.93 1.31 18.56
C MET A 464 12.99 1.12 17.04
N GLN A 465 12.33 0.09 16.51
CA GLN A 465 12.21 -0.14 15.06
C GLN A 465 11.43 0.98 14.37
N VAL A 466 10.27 1.37 14.91
CA VAL A 466 9.44 2.44 14.35
C VAL A 466 10.14 3.80 14.46
N GLN A 467 10.79 4.07 15.60
CA GLN A 467 11.59 5.28 15.81
C GLN A 467 12.70 5.38 14.77
N HIS A 468 13.42 4.29 14.49
CA HIS A 468 14.47 4.28 13.49
C HIS A 468 13.98 4.74 12.11
N ILE A 469 12.83 4.22 11.66
CA ILE A 469 12.23 4.57 10.36
C ILE A 469 11.78 6.05 10.37
N ILE A 470 11.10 6.49 11.43
CA ILE A 470 10.58 7.86 11.53
C ILE A 470 11.71 8.89 11.62
N GLU A 471 12.78 8.61 12.35
CA GLU A 471 13.96 9.48 12.43
C GLU A 471 14.61 9.63 11.06
N ARG A 472 14.71 8.52 10.30
CA ARG A 472 15.21 8.55 8.93
C ARG A 472 14.28 9.36 8.00
N PHE A 473 12.96 9.30 8.18
CA PHE A 473 12.02 10.16 7.44
C PHE A 473 12.10 11.65 7.85
N ARG A 474 12.35 11.96 9.13
CA ARG A 474 12.55 13.34 9.60
C ARG A 474 13.88 13.92 9.14
N GLY A 475 14.86 13.06 8.87
CA GLY A 475 16.21 13.41 8.47
C GLY A 475 17.10 13.60 9.70
N ARG A 476 18.04 12.66 9.90
CA ARG A 476 18.95 12.68 11.04
C ARG A 476 19.93 13.86 10.94
N GLU A 477 20.34 14.39 12.09
CA GLU A 477 21.30 15.50 12.15
C GLU A 477 22.61 15.13 11.43
N GLY A 478 23.03 15.97 10.48
CA GLY A 478 24.22 15.72 9.65
C GLY A 478 24.02 14.79 8.44
N GLN A 479 22.85 14.16 8.27
CA GLN A 479 22.54 13.27 7.14
C GLN A 479 21.24 13.63 6.39
N SER A 480 20.69 14.82 6.64
CA SER A 480 19.34 15.19 6.16
C SER A 480 19.16 15.11 4.64
N GLU A 481 20.18 15.43 3.82
CA GLU A 481 20.09 15.28 2.36
C GLU A 481 20.06 13.81 1.90
N LEU A 482 20.88 12.96 2.52
CA LEU A 482 20.93 11.52 2.23
C LEU A 482 19.60 10.87 2.61
N ASP A 483 19.10 11.17 3.80
CA ASP A 483 17.82 10.67 4.31
C ASP A 483 16.63 11.16 3.48
N ARG A 484 16.66 12.40 2.96
CA ARG A 484 15.63 12.91 2.04
C ARG A 484 15.63 12.18 0.70
N ARG A 485 16.81 11.92 0.12
CA ARG A 485 16.95 11.14 -1.12
C ARG A 485 16.49 9.69 -0.91
N TRP A 486 16.91 9.08 0.20
CA TRP A 486 16.46 7.75 0.59
C TRP A 486 14.94 7.71 0.74
N SER A 487 14.35 8.65 1.47
CA SER A 487 12.89 8.72 1.68
C SER A 487 12.14 8.81 0.36
N ALA A 488 12.55 9.70 -0.55
CA ALA A 488 11.94 9.83 -1.87
C ALA A 488 12.09 8.54 -2.70
N LYS A 489 13.23 7.85 -2.58
CA LYS A 489 13.53 6.61 -3.29
C LYS A 489 12.66 5.44 -2.79
N VAL A 490 12.59 5.23 -1.47
CA VAL A 490 11.88 4.08 -0.89
C VAL A 490 10.36 4.25 -0.86
N THR A 491 9.85 5.48 -0.77
CA THR A 491 8.40 5.74 -0.77
C THR A 491 7.77 5.70 -2.16
N ASP A 492 8.57 5.90 -3.22
CA ASP A 492 8.11 5.74 -4.60
C ASP A 492 8.14 4.27 -5.02
N VAL A 493 6.97 3.64 -5.02
CA VAL A 493 6.77 2.22 -5.35
C VAL A 493 7.23 1.88 -6.78
N ARG A 494 7.39 2.86 -7.68
CA ARG A 494 7.94 2.63 -9.02
C ARG A 494 9.39 2.14 -8.96
N ASN A 495 10.17 2.58 -7.98
CA ASN A 495 11.55 2.15 -7.79
C ASN A 495 11.66 0.72 -7.24
N TRP A 496 10.54 0.12 -6.79
CA TRP A 496 10.52 -1.24 -6.25
C TRP A 496 10.60 -2.30 -7.35
N PHE A 497 10.49 -1.87 -8.62
CA PHE A 497 10.54 -2.73 -9.77
C PHE A 497 11.68 -2.32 -10.71
N VAL A 498 12.25 -3.33 -11.36
CA VAL A 498 13.04 -3.19 -12.57
C VAL A 498 12.18 -3.71 -13.71
N PHE A 499 11.94 -2.87 -14.70
CA PHE A 499 11.12 -3.23 -15.86
C PHE A 499 11.99 -3.77 -16.98
N GLY A 500 11.58 -4.90 -17.54
CA GLY A 500 12.17 -5.50 -18.73
C GLY A 500 11.09 -5.88 -19.73
N ALA A 501 11.50 -6.24 -20.93
CA ALA A 501 10.61 -6.87 -21.91
C ALA A 501 11.20 -8.21 -22.35
N SER A 502 10.39 -9.26 -22.42
CA SER A 502 10.77 -10.60 -22.89
C SER A 502 10.05 -10.86 -24.21
N GLU A 503 10.79 -11.15 -25.28
CA GLU A 503 10.24 -11.67 -26.52
C GLU A 503 10.04 -13.17 -26.38
N ARG A 504 8.82 -13.64 -26.61
CA ARG A 504 8.42 -15.04 -26.40
C ARG A 504 7.78 -15.65 -27.64
N TRP A 505 7.95 -16.95 -27.79
CA TRP A 505 7.26 -17.73 -28.83
C TRP A 505 5.78 -17.89 -28.48
N ARG A 506 4.91 -17.73 -29.48
CA ARG A 506 3.45 -17.87 -29.28
C ARG A 506 3.01 -19.31 -29.08
N GLU A 507 3.80 -20.28 -29.55
CA GLU A 507 3.46 -21.72 -29.50
C GLU A 507 3.62 -22.33 -28.11
N ASP A 508 4.73 -22.02 -27.41
CA ASP A 508 5.11 -22.66 -26.15
C ASP A 508 5.41 -21.68 -25.01
N ASP A 509 5.22 -20.38 -25.23
CA ASP A 509 5.56 -19.29 -24.30
C ASP A 509 7.04 -19.27 -23.85
N SER A 510 7.93 -19.93 -24.59
CA SER A 510 9.36 -19.94 -24.25
C SER A 510 10.00 -18.59 -24.57
N GLU A 511 10.90 -18.16 -23.68
CA GLU A 511 11.65 -16.92 -23.87
C GLU A 511 12.67 -17.09 -25.01
N TYR A 512 12.56 -16.21 -26.00
CA TYR A 512 13.51 -16.08 -27.09
C TYR A 512 14.59 -15.07 -26.74
N GLU A 513 14.20 -13.87 -26.30
CA GLU A 513 15.17 -12.79 -26.03
C GLU A 513 14.67 -11.79 -24.97
N HIS A 514 15.52 -11.47 -23.99
CA HIS A 514 15.24 -10.48 -22.96
C HIS A 514 15.80 -9.09 -23.30
N TYR A 515 15.06 -8.03 -22.99
CA TYR A 515 15.38 -6.63 -23.22
C TYR A 515 15.41 -5.88 -21.88
N SER A 516 16.62 -5.63 -21.37
CA SER A 516 16.87 -4.82 -20.17
C SER A 516 17.33 -3.39 -20.52
N ASP A 517 17.06 -2.43 -19.64
CA ASP A 517 17.22 -0.97 -19.82
C ASP A 517 18.64 -0.49 -20.20
N SER A 518 19.69 -1.31 -20.05
CA SER A 518 21.06 -0.78 -19.95
C SER A 518 22.19 -1.44 -20.77
N GLY A 519 21.94 -2.29 -21.77
CA GLY A 519 23.09 -2.81 -22.54
C GLY A 519 22.81 -3.50 -23.89
N GLY A 520 23.38 -2.94 -24.97
CA GLY A 520 23.98 -3.76 -26.04
C GLY A 520 23.23 -4.01 -27.36
N LYS A 521 22.05 -3.42 -27.63
CA LYS A 521 21.26 -3.75 -28.84
C LYS A 521 21.22 -2.67 -29.92
N SER A 522 21.04 -3.11 -31.17
CA SER A 522 20.92 -2.28 -32.38
C SER A 522 19.79 -1.25 -32.25
N GLY A 523 20.02 -0.02 -32.70
CA GLY A 523 19.05 1.08 -32.58
C GLY A 523 17.66 0.74 -33.13
N GLY A 524 17.57 -0.06 -34.20
CA GLY A 524 16.29 -0.48 -34.78
C GLY A 524 15.44 -1.37 -33.86
N GLN A 525 16.04 -2.29 -33.10
CA GLN A 525 15.29 -3.13 -32.15
C GLN A 525 14.70 -2.30 -31.00
N LYS A 526 15.46 -1.30 -30.51
CA LYS A 526 14.97 -0.40 -29.46
C LYS A 526 13.78 0.42 -29.93
N GLU A 527 13.82 0.93 -31.15
CA GLU A 527 12.69 1.67 -31.74
C GLU A 527 11.48 0.76 -31.97
N LYS A 528 11.68 -0.44 -32.52
CA LYS A 528 10.61 -1.41 -32.74
C LYS A 528 9.90 -1.80 -31.44
N LEU A 529 10.66 -2.04 -30.38
CA LEU A 529 10.13 -2.30 -29.04
C LEU A 529 9.36 -1.09 -28.49
N ALA A 530 9.94 0.11 -28.60
CA ALA A 530 9.31 1.34 -28.15
C ALA A 530 7.96 1.59 -28.85
N TYR A 531 7.88 1.41 -30.17
CA TYR A 531 6.62 1.54 -30.91
C TYR A 531 5.59 0.49 -30.49
N THR A 532 6.03 -0.75 -30.23
CA THR A 532 5.13 -1.83 -29.77
C THR A 532 4.54 -1.51 -28.40
N ILE A 533 5.37 -1.07 -27.46
CA ILE A 533 4.94 -0.69 -26.10
C ILE A 533 4.04 0.56 -26.15
N LEU A 534 4.38 1.56 -26.98
CA LEU A 534 3.58 2.77 -27.14
C LEU A 534 2.22 2.47 -27.76
N ALA A 535 2.17 1.63 -28.78
CA ALA A 535 0.94 1.16 -29.40
C ALA A 535 0.05 0.40 -28.40
N ALA A 536 0.61 -0.52 -27.62
CA ALA A 536 -0.13 -1.25 -26.60
C ALA A 536 -0.60 -0.36 -25.43
N SER A 537 0.20 0.62 -25.01
CA SER A 537 -0.20 1.57 -23.97
C SER A 537 -1.31 2.51 -24.43
N LEU A 538 -1.29 2.96 -25.69
CA LEU A 538 -2.40 3.67 -26.32
C LEU A 538 -3.65 2.78 -26.44
N ALA A 539 -3.48 1.52 -26.85
CA ALA A 539 -4.57 0.56 -26.90
C ALA A 539 -5.24 0.39 -25.54
N TYR A 540 -4.44 0.27 -24.47
CA TYR A 540 -4.90 0.22 -23.10
C TYR A 540 -5.63 1.50 -22.67
N GLN A 541 -5.03 2.68 -22.86
CA GLN A 541 -5.59 3.95 -22.39
C GLN A 541 -6.92 4.31 -23.06
N PHE A 542 -7.09 3.92 -24.32
CA PHE A 542 -8.31 4.17 -25.09
C PHE A 542 -9.30 2.99 -25.08
N GLY A 543 -8.97 1.86 -24.44
CA GLY A 543 -9.81 0.66 -24.40
C GLY A 543 -10.05 0.06 -25.79
N LEU A 544 -9.00 -0.01 -26.60
CA LEU A 544 -9.07 -0.44 -27.99
C LEU A 544 -9.11 -1.97 -28.07
N GLU A 545 -10.26 -2.53 -28.45
CA GLU A 545 -10.37 -3.93 -28.83
C GLU A 545 -9.79 -4.13 -30.23
N TRP A 546 -8.79 -5.02 -30.34
CA TRP A 546 -8.21 -5.42 -31.62
C TRP A 546 -9.30 -6.03 -32.52
N GLY A 547 -9.48 -5.46 -33.71
CA GLY A 547 -10.47 -5.93 -34.71
C GLY A 547 -11.90 -5.40 -34.53
N ALA A 548 -12.20 -4.60 -33.50
CA ALA A 548 -13.53 -4.02 -33.31
C ALA A 548 -13.61 -2.59 -33.89
N VAL A 549 -14.37 -2.41 -34.99
CA VAL A 549 -14.74 -1.08 -35.51
C VAL A 549 -15.86 -0.49 -34.66
N ARG A 550 -15.57 -0.14 -33.40
CA ARG A 550 -16.49 0.63 -32.56
C ARG A 550 -16.20 2.12 -32.72
N SER A 551 -16.92 2.77 -33.63
CA SER A 551 -16.68 4.15 -34.04
C SER A 551 -17.34 5.16 -33.10
N ARG A 552 -16.50 5.95 -32.39
CA ARG A 552 -16.72 7.37 -32.02
C ARG A 552 -15.57 8.05 -31.23
N SER A 553 -14.48 7.36 -30.92
CA SER A 553 -13.28 7.96 -30.31
C SER A 553 -12.35 8.57 -31.37
N PHE A 554 -12.01 9.85 -31.26
CA PHE A 554 -10.93 10.47 -32.04
C PHE A 554 -9.58 9.97 -31.51
N ARG A 555 -8.76 9.35 -32.38
CA ARG A 555 -7.46 8.76 -32.04
C ARG A 555 -6.42 9.33 -32.99
N PHE A 556 -5.62 10.28 -32.51
CA PHE A 556 -4.67 11.00 -33.33
C PHE A 556 -3.30 11.02 -32.64
N VAL A 557 -2.26 10.65 -33.37
CA VAL A 557 -0.88 10.58 -32.91
C VAL A 557 -0.03 11.48 -33.81
N VAL A 558 0.71 12.39 -33.18
CA VAL A 558 1.72 13.21 -33.85
C VAL A 558 3.08 12.61 -33.55
N ILE A 559 3.86 12.35 -34.60
CA ILE A 559 5.23 11.85 -34.47
C ILE A 559 6.14 12.91 -35.09
N ASP A 560 6.83 13.65 -34.23
CA ASP A 560 7.87 14.59 -34.65
C ASP A 560 9.22 13.86 -34.79
N GLU A 561 10.04 14.29 -35.75
CA GLU A 561 11.28 13.62 -36.17
C GLU A 561 11.14 12.10 -36.40
N ALA A 562 10.00 11.70 -36.97
CA ALA A 562 9.67 10.29 -37.12
C ALA A 562 10.70 9.54 -37.98
N PHE A 563 11.11 8.35 -37.52
CA PHE A 563 11.92 7.40 -38.27
C PHE A 563 13.32 7.88 -38.70
N GLY A 564 13.79 9.04 -38.25
CA GLY A 564 15.05 9.65 -38.69
C GLY A 564 16.32 8.87 -38.35
N ARG A 565 16.30 8.05 -37.28
CA ARG A 565 17.47 7.26 -36.80
C ARG A 565 17.27 5.73 -36.87
N GLY A 566 16.06 5.27 -37.19
CA GLY A 566 15.69 3.86 -37.26
C GLY A 566 16.09 3.15 -38.54
N SER A 567 15.97 1.82 -38.54
CA SER A 567 15.95 1.05 -39.78
C SER A 567 14.60 1.19 -40.49
N ASP A 568 14.59 1.00 -41.81
CA ASP A 568 13.38 1.13 -42.62
C ASP A 568 12.33 0.06 -42.25
N ASP A 569 12.78 -1.14 -41.90
CA ASP A 569 11.92 -2.22 -41.41
C ASP A 569 11.22 -1.88 -40.09
N SER A 570 11.91 -1.19 -39.17
CA SER A 570 11.34 -0.79 -37.88
C SER A 570 10.29 0.31 -38.04
N ALA A 571 10.55 1.23 -38.97
CA ALA A 571 9.61 2.29 -39.34
C ALA A 571 8.34 1.71 -39.98
N GLN A 572 8.51 0.80 -40.95
CA GLN A 572 7.39 0.14 -41.62
C GLN A 572 6.55 -0.69 -40.64
N TYR A 573 7.19 -1.39 -39.70
CA TYR A 573 6.50 -2.11 -38.63
C TYR A 573 5.66 -1.17 -37.76
N GLY A 574 6.23 -0.06 -37.28
CA GLY A 574 5.50 0.91 -36.46
C GLY A 574 4.27 1.50 -37.17
N LEU A 575 4.41 1.84 -38.45
CA LEU A 575 3.30 2.36 -39.27
C LEU A 575 2.18 1.32 -39.48
N ARG A 576 2.53 0.06 -39.76
CA ARG A 576 1.55 -1.04 -39.85
C ARG A 576 0.80 -1.22 -38.53
N LEU A 577 1.52 -1.17 -37.42
CA LEU A 577 0.93 -1.33 -36.09
C LEU A 577 -0.08 -0.23 -35.77
N PHE A 578 0.27 1.02 -36.04
CA PHE A 578 -0.64 2.15 -35.85
C PHE A 578 -1.86 2.09 -36.77
N ALA A 579 -1.68 1.62 -38.01
CA ALA A 579 -2.79 1.39 -38.94
C ALA A 579 -3.75 0.30 -38.44
N GLN A 580 -3.23 -0.82 -37.92
CA GLN A 580 -4.06 -1.89 -37.33
C GLN A 580 -4.85 -1.42 -36.10
N LEU A 581 -4.28 -0.50 -35.31
CA LEU A 581 -4.95 0.14 -34.17
C LEU A 581 -5.95 1.24 -34.57
N ASN A 582 -6.09 1.51 -35.87
CA ASN A 582 -6.95 2.55 -36.42
C ASN A 582 -6.65 3.94 -35.82
N LEU A 583 -5.35 4.26 -35.70
CA LEU A 583 -4.86 5.57 -35.26
C LEU A 583 -4.65 6.48 -36.47
N GLN A 584 -5.10 7.74 -36.36
CA GLN A 584 -4.79 8.78 -37.33
C GLN A 584 -3.39 9.33 -37.04
N LEU A 585 -2.55 9.46 -38.07
CA LEU A 585 -1.15 9.85 -37.92
C LEU A 585 -0.88 11.21 -38.56
N LEU A 586 -0.12 12.06 -37.85
CA LEU A 586 0.58 13.20 -38.43
C LEU A 586 2.07 12.98 -38.22
N ILE A 587 2.80 12.84 -39.32
CA ILE A 587 4.22 12.50 -39.29
C ILE A 587 5.01 13.70 -39.80
N VAL A 588 5.94 14.19 -38.98
CA VAL A 588 6.90 15.22 -39.34
C VAL A 588 8.26 14.54 -39.47
N THR A 589 8.82 14.53 -40.68
CA THR A 589 10.10 13.87 -40.98
C THR A 589 10.92 14.70 -41.98
N PRO A 590 12.26 14.65 -41.92
CA PRO A 590 13.10 15.10 -43.01
C PRO A 590 12.86 14.27 -44.29
N LEU A 591 13.26 14.80 -45.45
CA LEU A 591 12.95 14.27 -46.80
C LEU A 591 13.37 12.81 -47.06
N GLN A 592 14.27 12.26 -46.24
CA GLN A 592 15.01 11.03 -46.54
C GLN A 592 14.17 9.74 -46.49
N LYS A 593 12.97 9.75 -45.88
CA LYS A 593 12.17 8.53 -45.62
C LYS A 593 10.73 8.54 -46.11
N ILE A 594 10.42 9.43 -47.05
CA ILE A 594 9.05 9.59 -47.59
C ILE A 594 8.52 8.26 -48.16
N HIS A 595 9.36 7.47 -48.84
CA HIS A 595 8.95 6.22 -49.50
C HIS A 595 8.40 5.12 -48.56
N ILE A 596 8.76 5.14 -47.26
CA ILE A 596 8.27 4.17 -46.26
C ILE A 596 6.92 4.61 -45.70
N ILE A 597 6.72 5.92 -45.58
CA ILE A 597 5.53 6.56 -45.02
C ILE A 597 4.41 6.68 -46.06
N GLU A 598 4.79 6.86 -47.34
CA GLU A 598 3.91 7.02 -48.50
C GLU A 598 2.66 6.10 -48.47
N PRO A 599 2.74 4.79 -48.17
CA PRO A 599 1.58 3.90 -48.19
C PRO A 599 0.57 4.11 -47.04
N PHE A 600 0.95 4.85 -46.00
CA PHE A 600 0.18 4.97 -44.75
C PHE A 600 -0.41 6.38 -44.53
N VAL A 601 -0.23 7.30 -45.47
CA VAL A 601 -0.70 8.70 -45.37
C VAL A 601 -1.55 9.08 -46.58
N SER A 602 -2.55 9.94 -46.37
CA SER A 602 -3.45 10.41 -47.45
C SER A 602 -3.02 11.75 -48.06
N SER A 603 -2.17 12.51 -47.38
CA SER A 603 -1.71 13.83 -47.83
C SER A 603 -0.31 14.11 -47.32
N VAL A 604 0.46 14.85 -48.10
CA VAL A 604 1.83 15.24 -47.79
C VAL A 604 1.95 16.76 -47.88
N GLY A 605 2.40 17.39 -46.79
CA GLY A 605 2.78 18.79 -46.75
C GLY A 605 4.28 18.93 -46.89
N PHE A 606 4.75 19.49 -48.02
CA PHE A 606 6.16 19.77 -48.25
C PHE A 606 6.47 21.20 -47.83
N VAL A 607 7.31 21.37 -46.81
CA VAL A 607 7.76 22.67 -46.31
C VAL A 607 9.18 22.94 -46.81
N GLN A 608 9.37 24.05 -47.49
CA GLN A 608 10.66 24.54 -47.94
C GLN A 608 10.87 25.96 -47.41
N ASN A 609 12.06 26.23 -46.87
CA ASN A 609 12.48 27.59 -46.53
C ASN A 609 13.70 27.97 -47.35
N GLU A 610 13.51 28.83 -48.35
CA GLU A 610 14.61 29.29 -49.21
C GLU A 610 15.50 30.26 -48.44
N ALA A 611 16.67 29.77 -48.00
CA ALA A 611 17.71 30.55 -47.32
C ALA A 611 17.23 31.38 -46.11
N GLY A 612 16.17 30.95 -45.42
CA GLY A 612 15.59 31.64 -44.26
C GLY A 612 14.71 32.85 -44.61
N LYS A 613 14.47 33.13 -45.90
CA LYS A 613 13.80 34.36 -46.37
C LYS A 613 12.30 34.20 -46.60
N ALA A 614 11.84 33.01 -46.98
CA ALA A 614 10.43 32.73 -47.24
C ALA A 614 10.11 31.26 -46.92
N SER A 615 9.06 31.03 -46.13
CA SER A 615 8.51 29.70 -45.87
C SER A 615 7.43 29.38 -46.90
N LEU A 616 7.67 28.36 -47.71
CA LEU A 616 6.74 27.84 -48.70
C LEU A 616 6.19 26.50 -48.20
N LEU A 617 4.87 26.34 -48.27
CA LEU A 617 4.19 25.08 -47.99
C LEU A 617 3.46 24.65 -49.25
N ARG A 618 3.76 23.44 -49.74
CA ARG A 618 3.04 22.80 -50.83
C ARG A 618 2.31 21.58 -50.28
N ASN A 619 0.98 21.59 -50.37
CA ASN A 619 0.16 20.45 -49.98
C ASN A 619 -0.19 19.62 -51.22
N LEU A 620 0.04 18.33 -51.15
CA LEU A 620 -0.27 17.36 -52.21
C LEU A 620 -1.07 16.21 -51.61
N THR A 621 -2.06 15.72 -52.35
CA THR A 621 -2.62 14.39 -52.09
C THR A 621 -1.59 13.32 -52.43
N ILE A 622 -1.73 12.12 -51.86
CA ILE A 622 -0.78 11.04 -52.13
C ILE A 622 -0.82 10.60 -53.60
N GLU A 623 -1.98 10.68 -54.24
CA GLU A 623 -2.18 10.39 -55.66
C GLU A 623 -1.45 11.41 -56.56
N GLU A 624 -1.52 12.71 -56.23
CA GLU A 624 -0.79 13.77 -56.94
C GLU A 624 0.73 13.60 -56.77
N TYR A 625 1.18 13.27 -55.57
CA TYR A 625 2.60 13.00 -55.31
C TYR A 625 3.12 11.81 -56.13
N GLN A 626 2.37 10.70 -56.19
CA GLN A 626 2.72 9.52 -56.99
C GLN A 626 2.76 9.83 -58.49
N ALA A 627 1.79 10.60 -59.00
CA ALA A 627 1.75 11.02 -60.39
C ALA A 627 2.96 11.91 -60.77
N GLU A 628 3.35 12.85 -59.91
CA GLU A 628 4.54 13.70 -60.13
C GLU A 628 5.84 12.89 -60.04
N LYS A 629 5.96 11.99 -59.06
CA LYS A 629 7.11 11.09 -58.92
C LYS A 629 7.29 10.23 -60.17
N ALA A 630 6.20 9.70 -60.74
CA ALA A 630 6.23 8.96 -61.99
C ALA A 630 6.64 9.84 -63.19
N ARG A 631 6.28 11.13 -63.20
CA ARG A 631 6.66 12.10 -64.24
C ARG A 631 8.11 12.58 -64.19
N VAL A 632 8.74 12.46 -63.02
CA VAL A 632 10.13 12.87 -62.78
C VAL A 632 11.11 11.70 -62.92
N ASN A 633 10.66 10.47 -62.65
CA ASN A 633 11.46 9.24 -62.76
C ASN A 633 11.32 8.49 -64.09
N GLY A 634 10.38 8.89 -64.94
CA GLY A 634 10.28 8.45 -66.35
C GLY A 634 10.83 9.51 -67.28
#